data_AF-A0A1E2RZW6-F1
#
_entry.id   AF-A0A1E2RZW6-F1
#
_cell.length_a   1.000
_cell.length_b   1.000
_cell.length_c   1.000
_cell.angle_alpha   90.00
_cell.angle_beta   90.00
_cell.angle_gamma   90.00
#
_symmetry.space_group_name_H-M   'P 1'
#
loop_
_entity.id
_entity.type
_entity.pdbx_description
1 polymer ?
#
loop_
_entity_poly.entity_id
_entity_poly.type
_entity_poly.pdbx_seq_one_letter_code
_entity_poly.pdbx_strand_id
1 'polypeptide(L)'
;MGAANDNDEQLEYYRLPGEVSLSEAALEYAREFAEALSATGPRSNWLVSIDWGTTRSTQYPDGTVEDHGPGLNLGGDRRERYPAAALHDGSGFQFAIAIPNEVLDASEKRLIDYDPPVFGNLIVR
;
A
#
# COMPACT_ATOMS: atom_id res chain seq x y z
N MET A 1 -6.27 23.84 24.92
CA MET A 1 -6.23 23.61 23.47
C MET A 1 -5.05 22.70 23.23
N GLY A 2 -5.29 21.39 23.09
CA GLY A 2 -4.23 20.41 22.91
C GLY A 2 -3.61 20.57 21.54
N ALA A 3 -2.27 20.56 21.47
CA ALA A 3 -1.58 20.39 20.21
C ALA A 3 -2.02 19.03 19.65
N ALA A 4 -2.70 19.03 18.51
CA ALA A 4 -2.74 17.83 17.67
C ALA A 4 -1.28 17.52 17.39
N ASN A 5 -0.81 16.35 17.83
CA ASN A 5 0.56 15.95 17.56
C ASN A 5 0.69 15.82 16.05
N ASP A 6 1.79 16.30 15.45
CA ASP A 6 2.13 16.07 14.03
C ASP A 6 2.04 14.58 13.63
N ASN A 7 2.09 13.67 14.62
CA ASN A 7 1.87 12.24 14.45
C ASN A 7 0.41 11.87 14.11
N ASP A 8 -0.59 12.58 14.60
CA ASP A 8 -2.00 12.28 14.38
C ASP A 8 -2.44 12.66 12.96
N GLU A 9 -1.93 13.79 12.42
CA GLU A 9 -2.20 14.22 11.04
C GLU A 9 -1.56 13.29 10.00
N GLN A 10 -0.40 12.70 10.30
CA GLN A 10 0.20 11.69 9.42
C GLN A 10 -0.55 10.36 9.44
N LEU A 11 -1.19 10.00 10.57
CA LEU A 11 -1.96 8.77 10.68
C LEU A 11 -3.27 8.80 9.87
N GLU A 12 -3.85 9.97 9.59
CA GLU A 12 -5.05 10.06 8.76
C GLU A 12 -4.87 9.46 7.36
N TYR A 13 -3.63 9.48 6.84
CA TYR A 13 -3.29 8.92 5.54
C TYR A 13 -3.07 7.40 5.55
N TYR A 14 -2.77 6.82 6.71
CA TYR A 14 -2.48 5.41 6.87
C TYR A 14 -3.65 4.64 7.48
N ARG A 15 -3.77 3.36 7.12
CA ARG A 15 -4.74 2.46 7.73
C ARG A 15 -4.09 1.66 8.84
N LEU A 16 -4.70 1.71 10.01
CA LEU A 16 -4.24 0.98 11.18
C LEU A 16 -4.56 -0.53 11.02
N PRO A 17 -3.81 -1.40 11.71
CA PRO A 17 -4.13 -2.82 11.77
C PRO A 17 -5.60 -3.08 12.14
N GLY A 18 -6.29 -3.84 11.29
CA GLY A 18 -7.70 -4.20 11.46
C GLY A 18 -8.71 -3.27 10.75
N GLU A 19 -8.30 -2.12 10.21
CA GLU A 19 -9.21 -1.22 9.47
C GLU A 19 -9.50 -1.71 8.04
N VAL A 20 -8.53 -2.41 7.45
CA VAL A 20 -8.59 -2.96 6.09
C VAL A 20 -7.98 -4.36 6.13
N SER A 21 -8.65 -5.33 5.54
CA SER A 21 -8.15 -6.71 5.41
C SER A 21 -7.50 -6.93 4.06
N LEU A 22 -6.54 -7.86 3.99
CA LEU A 22 -6.01 -8.39 2.73
C LEU A 22 -6.61 -9.78 2.49
N SER A 23 -6.97 -10.08 1.25
CA SER A 23 -7.26 -11.46 0.85
C SER A 23 -5.98 -12.30 0.92
N GLU A 24 -6.12 -13.62 0.98
CA GLU A 24 -4.97 -14.53 0.97
C GLU A 24 -4.09 -14.33 -0.27
N ALA A 25 -4.71 -14.13 -1.44
CA ALA A 25 -3.99 -13.88 -2.69
C ALA A 25 -3.26 -12.52 -2.68
N ALA A 26 -3.87 -11.47 -2.13
CA ALA A 26 -3.21 -10.17 -1.99
C ALA A 26 -2.04 -10.23 -1.00
N LEU A 27 -2.19 -10.98 0.09
CA LEU A 27 -1.14 -11.17 1.09
C LEU A 27 0.05 -11.96 0.52
N GLU A 28 -0.22 -13.00 -0.28
CA GLU A 28 0.81 -13.77 -0.98
C GLU A 28 1.56 -12.90 -1.99
N TYR A 29 0.84 -12.11 -2.80
CA TYR A 29 1.45 -11.18 -3.75
C TYR A 29 2.36 -10.15 -3.06
N ALA A 30 1.92 -9.59 -1.93
CA ALA A 30 2.73 -8.68 -1.11
C ALA A 30 3.95 -9.37 -0.49
N ARG A 31 3.83 -10.64 -0.10
CA ARG A 31 4.95 -11.45 0.43
C ARG A 31 6.01 -11.70 -0.63
N GLU A 32 5.62 -12.12 -1.83
CA GLU A 32 6.54 -12.31 -2.97
C GLU A 32 7.30 -11.02 -3.29
N PHE A 33 6.59 -9.89 -3.28
CA PHE A 33 7.21 -8.58 -3.46
C PHE A 33 8.20 -8.24 -2.32
N ALA A 34 7.84 -8.53 -1.07
CA ALA A 34 8.74 -8.34 0.07
C ALA A 34 10.04 -9.16 -0.08
N GLU A 35 9.95 -10.38 -0.57
CA GLU A 35 11.10 -11.24 -0.86
C GLU A 35 11.98 -10.67 -1.97
N ALA A 36 11.38 -10.19 -3.07
CA ALA A 36 12.11 -9.52 -4.14
C ALA A 36 12.80 -8.24 -3.65
N LEU A 37 12.11 -7.42 -2.85
CA LEU A 37 12.65 -6.19 -2.27
C LEU A 37 13.85 -6.48 -1.36
N SER A 38 13.77 -7.55 -0.59
CA SER A 38 14.85 -8.03 0.29
C SER A 38 16.12 -8.46 -0.47
N ALA A 39 16.01 -8.82 -1.75
CA ALA A 39 17.17 -9.16 -2.58
C ALA A 39 17.97 -7.91 -3.01
N THR A 40 17.39 -6.71 -2.88
CA THR A 40 18.00 -5.44 -3.33
C THR A 40 18.80 -4.73 -2.22
N GLY A 41 18.69 -5.16 -0.96
CA GLY A 41 19.40 -4.57 0.17
C GLY A 41 18.97 -5.18 1.52
N PRO A 42 19.51 -4.70 2.66
CA PRO A 42 19.14 -5.24 3.97
C PRO A 42 17.64 -5.11 4.24
N ARG A 43 17.00 -6.23 4.60
CA ARG A 43 15.56 -6.33 4.92
C ARG A 43 15.06 -5.26 5.89
N SER A 44 15.87 -4.87 6.85
CA SER A 44 15.48 -3.95 7.94
C SER A 44 15.14 -2.53 7.49
N ASN A 45 15.55 -2.15 6.28
CA ASN A 45 15.44 -0.77 5.83
C ASN A 45 14.23 -0.52 4.93
N TRP A 46 13.64 -1.59 4.40
CA TRP A 46 12.57 -1.53 3.42
C TRP A 46 11.28 -2.10 3.99
N LEU A 47 10.18 -1.46 3.63
CA LEU A 47 8.82 -1.84 4.00
C LEU A 47 8.01 -1.97 2.71
N VAL A 48 7.12 -2.97 2.68
CA VAL A 48 6.12 -3.04 1.61
C VAL A 48 5.04 -2.01 1.88
N SER A 49 4.69 -1.21 0.87
CA SER A 49 3.60 -0.25 0.92
C SER A 49 2.49 -0.65 -0.03
N ILE A 50 1.24 -0.50 0.41
CA ILE A 50 0.07 -0.55 -0.45
C ILE A 50 -0.57 0.82 -0.43
N ASP A 51 -0.43 1.57 -1.52
CA ASP A 51 -0.84 2.97 -1.60
C ASP A 51 -1.86 3.22 -2.70
N TRP A 52 -2.77 4.15 -2.46
CA TRP A 52 -3.68 4.65 -3.47
C TRP A 52 -3.03 5.76 -4.30
N GLY A 53 -2.93 5.56 -5.60
CA GLY A 53 -2.59 6.59 -6.57
C GLY A 53 -3.85 7.17 -7.19
N THR A 54 -4.01 8.50 -7.18
CA THR A 54 -5.11 9.19 -7.90
C THR A 54 -4.86 9.26 -9.40
N THR A 55 -3.59 9.24 -9.79
CA THR A 55 -3.11 9.18 -11.17
C THR A 55 -1.97 8.19 -11.23
N ARG A 56 -2.10 7.19 -12.10
CA ARG A 56 -1.08 6.16 -12.30
C ARG A 56 -0.83 6.06 -13.78
N SER A 57 0.42 6.15 -14.20
CA SER A 57 0.78 6.13 -15.61
C SER A 57 2.08 5.41 -15.86
N THR A 58 2.18 4.73 -16.99
CA THR A 58 3.45 4.18 -17.49
C THR A 58 3.97 5.08 -18.59
N GLN A 59 5.21 5.56 -18.43
CA GLN A 59 5.92 6.20 -19.52
C GLN A 59 6.83 5.18 -20.21
N TYR A 60 6.60 4.99 -21.51
CA TYR A 60 7.37 4.08 -22.34
C TYR A 60 8.62 4.77 -22.92
N PRO A 61 9.65 4.00 -23.33
CA PRO A 61 10.90 4.57 -23.87
C PRO A 61 10.72 5.42 -25.14
N ASP A 62 9.64 5.22 -25.88
CA ASP A 62 9.28 5.99 -27.08
C ASP A 62 8.61 7.34 -26.74
N GLY A 63 8.40 7.64 -25.46
CA GLY A 63 7.73 8.83 -24.96
C GLY A 63 6.22 8.69 -24.83
N THR A 64 5.64 7.56 -25.20
CA THR A 64 4.21 7.29 -25.00
C THR A 64 3.91 7.24 -23.50
N VAL A 65 2.81 7.87 -23.08
CA VAL A 65 2.30 7.78 -21.71
C VAL A 65 0.95 7.09 -21.76
N GLU A 66 0.85 5.96 -21.06
CA GLU A 66 -0.41 5.25 -20.84
C GLU A 66 -0.93 5.58 -19.44
N ASP A 67 -2.16 6.07 -19.38
CA ASP A 67 -2.87 6.36 -18.14
C ASP A 67 -3.70 5.15 -17.70
N HIS A 68 -3.48 4.72 -16.46
CA HIS A 68 -4.16 3.58 -15.81
C HIS A 68 -5.23 4.04 -14.83
N GLY A 69 -5.44 5.35 -14.70
CA GLY A 69 -6.38 5.95 -13.77
C GLY A 69 -6.05 5.66 -12.30
N PRO A 70 -6.99 5.95 -11.39
CA PRO A 70 -6.78 5.74 -9.97
C PRO A 70 -6.77 4.26 -9.59
N GLY A 71 -6.06 3.91 -8.52
CA GLY A 71 -6.05 2.55 -7.98
C GLY A 71 -4.87 2.27 -7.05
N LEU A 72 -4.72 1.01 -6.66
CA LEU A 72 -3.68 0.59 -5.72
C LEU A 72 -2.34 0.32 -6.42
N ASN A 73 -1.26 0.65 -5.73
CA ASN A 73 0.09 0.23 -6.08
C ASN A 73 0.65 -0.63 -4.95
N LEU A 74 1.50 -1.57 -5.33
CA LEU A 74 2.39 -2.27 -4.41
C LEU A 74 3.80 -1.69 -4.57
N GLY A 75 4.31 -1.09 -3.51
CA GLY A 75 5.57 -0.36 -3.50
C GLY A 75 6.53 -0.85 -2.43
N GLY A 76 7.79 -0.45 -2.58
CA GLY A 76 8.83 -0.61 -1.56
C GLY A 76 9.33 0.76 -1.15
N ASP A 77 9.25 1.06 0.15
CA ASP A 77 9.69 2.36 0.67
C ASP A 77 10.46 2.18 1.98
N ARG A 78 11.13 3.24 2.43
CA ARG A 78 11.93 3.19 3.66
C ARG A 78 11.03 3.07 4.86
N ARG A 79 11.30 2.06 5.70
CA ARG A 79 10.57 1.80 6.95
C ARG A 79 10.46 3.03 7.85
N GLU A 80 11.49 3.86 7.93
CA GLU A 80 11.56 5.07 8.77
C GLU A 80 10.54 6.15 8.42
N ARG A 81 9.96 6.09 7.21
CA ARG A 81 8.93 7.04 6.75
C ARG A 81 7.53 6.73 7.30
N TYR A 82 7.36 5.59 7.96
CA TYR A 82 6.07 5.13 8.45
C TYR A 82 6.00 5.16 9.98
N PRO A 83 4.94 5.75 10.55
CA PRO A 83 4.72 5.71 11.99
C PRO A 83 4.50 4.26 12.44
N ALA A 84 5.02 3.91 13.62
CA ALA A 84 4.96 2.53 14.11
C ALA A 84 3.55 1.95 14.21
N ALA A 85 2.55 2.81 14.50
CA ALA A 85 1.15 2.41 14.59
C ALA A 85 0.51 2.04 13.24
N ALA A 86 1.06 2.51 12.12
CA ALA A 86 0.56 2.23 10.78
C ALA A 86 1.08 0.89 10.20
N LEU A 87 1.89 0.16 10.96
CA LEU A 87 2.53 -1.05 10.48
C LEU A 87 1.68 -2.26 10.79
N HIS A 88 1.60 -3.11 9.79
CA HIS A 88 0.93 -4.38 9.85
C HIS A 88 2.00 -5.46 9.86
N ASP A 89 1.89 -6.39 10.81
CA ASP A 89 2.65 -7.62 10.81
C ASP A 89 1.79 -8.71 10.15
N GLY A 90 2.26 -9.30 9.04
CA GLY A 90 1.52 -10.34 8.33
C GLY A 90 2.43 -11.32 7.62
N SER A 91 2.16 -12.62 7.75
CA SER A 91 2.82 -13.71 7.00
C SER A 91 4.35 -13.63 6.88
N GLY A 92 5.03 -13.16 7.93
CA GLY A 92 6.50 -13.10 8.00
C GLY A 92 7.14 -11.84 7.40
N PHE A 93 6.36 -10.81 7.08
CA PHE A 93 6.86 -9.50 6.67
C PHE A 93 6.04 -8.36 7.30
N GLN A 94 6.59 -7.14 7.24
CA GLN A 94 5.89 -5.92 7.64
C GLN A 94 5.45 -5.14 6.41
N PHE A 95 4.28 -4.52 6.49
CA PHE A 95 3.76 -3.64 5.46
C PHE A 95 2.95 -2.47 6.04
N ALA A 96 2.68 -1.48 5.21
CA ALA A 96 1.78 -0.37 5.53
C ALA A 96 0.74 -0.19 4.43
N ILE A 97 -0.45 0.29 4.80
CA ILE A 97 -1.54 0.59 3.88
C ILE A 97 -1.83 2.09 3.96
N ALA A 98 -1.91 2.75 2.81
CA ALA A 98 -2.23 4.16 2.68
C ALA A 98 -3.35 4.36 1.63
N ILE A 99 -4.60 4.34 2.08
CA ILE A 99 -5.79 4.46 1.23
C ILE A 99 -6.69 5.56 1.80
N PRO A 100 -7.13 6.56 1.00
CA PRO A 100 -8.06 7.60 1.46
C PRO A 100 -9.37 7.03 2.01
N ASN A 101 -9.94 7.67 3.03
CA ASN A 101 -11.21 7.24 3.62
C ASN A 101 -12.34 7.17 2.59
N GLU A 102 -12.41 8.13 1.66
CA GLU A 102 -13.41 8.15 0.58
C GLU A 102 -13.40 6.87 -0.29
N VAL A 103 -12.24 6.25 -0.48
CA VAL A 103 -12.11 4.99 -1.23
C VAL A 103 -12.61 3.81 -0.38
N LEU A 104 -12.31 3.81 0.92
CA LEU A 104 -12.74 2.75 1.84
C LEU A 104 -14.20 2.84 2.23
N ASP A 105 -14.75 4.05 2.31
CA ASP A 105 -16.16 4.30 2.61
C ASP A 105 -17.04 3.89 1.43
N ALA A 106 -16.50 3.91 0.20
CA ALA A 106 -17.14 3.36 -0.99
C ALA A 106 -16.99 1.83 -1.12
N SER A 107 -16.15 1.20 -0.30
CA SER A 107 -15.89 -0.23 -0.31
C SER A 107 -16.79 -0.96 0.68
N GLU A 108 -17.51 -1.97 0.20
CA GLU A 108 -18.45 -2.72 1.03
C GLU A 108 -17.73 -3.63 2.02
N LYS A 109 -16.54 -4.12 1.66
CA LYS A 109 -15.83 -5.17 2.42
C LYS A 109 -14.59 -4.67 3.14
N ARG A 110 -14.09 -3.48 2.83
CA ARG A 110 -12.78 -2.98 3.26
C ARG A 110 -11.70 -4.04 3.08
N LEU A 111 -11.72 -4.67 1.90
CA LEU A 111 -10.85 -5.78 1.55
C LEU A 111 -9.98 -5.38 0.35
N ILE A 112 -8.66 -5.47 0.52
CA ILE A 112 -7.71 -5.42 -0.59
C ILE A 112 -7.59 -6.84 -1.15
N ASP A 113 -7.88 -7.00 -2.44
CA ASP A 113 -7.82 -8.28 -3.13
C ASP A 113 -6.88 -8.21 -4.34
N TYR A 114 -6.43 -9.38 -4.80
CA TYR A 114 -5.57 -9.54 -5.95
C TYR A 114 -6.42 -9.71 -7.22
N ASP A 115 -6.13 -8.90 -8.24
CA ASP A 115 -6.82 -8.91 -9.54
C ASP A 115 -5.81 -8.68 -10.67
N PRO A 116 -5.23 -9.74 -11.28
CA PRO A 116 -4.19 -9.63 -12.30
C PRO A 116 -4.54 -8.79 -13.54
N PRO A 117 -5.82 -8.75 -13.99
CA PRO A 117 -6.25 -7.82 -15.03
C PRO A 117 -6.07 -6.33 -14.73
N VAL A 118 -5.99 -5.91 -13.47
CA VAL A 118 -5.90 -4.50 -13.08
C VAL A 118 -4.45 -4.06 -12.98
N PHE A 119 -4.14 -2.85 -13.45
CA PHE A 119 -2.81 -2.26 -13.27
C PHE A 119 -2.44 -2.20 -11.78
N GLY A 120 -1.27 -2.73 -11.41
CA GLY A 120 -0.83 -2.88 -10.02
C GLY A 120 -1.37 -4.12 -9.30
N ASN A 121 -2.19 -4.92 -9.98
CA ASN A 121 -2.75 -6.21 -9.56
C ASN A 121 -3.54 -6.22 -8.24
N LEU A 122 -3.87 -5.06 -7.69
CA LEU A 122 -4.57 -4.90 -6.42
C LEU A 122 -5.81 -4.04 -6.60
N ILE A 123 -6.90 -4.44 -5.94
CA ILE A 123 -8.18 -3.71 -5.92
C ILE A 123 -8.74 -3.62 -4.51
N VAL A 124 -9.54 -2.59 -4.25
CA VAL A 124 -10.37 -2.49 -3.04
C VAL A 124 -11.77 -3.03 -3.37
N ARG A 125 -12.28 -3.96 -2.56
CA ARG A 125 -13.63 -4.55 -2.65
C ARG A 125 -14.51 -4.17 -1.47
#